data_AF-C5WLY6-F1
#
_entry.id   AF-C5WLY6-F1
#
_cell.length_a   1.000
_cell.length_b   1.000
_cell.length_c   1.000
_cell.angle_alpha   90.00
_cell.angle_beta   90.00
_cell.angle_gamma   90.00
#
_symmetry.space_group_name_H-M   'P 1'
#
loop_
_entity.id
_entity.type
_entity.pdbx_description
1 polymer ?
#
loop_
_entity_poly.entity_id
_entity_poly.type
_entity_poly.pdbx_seq_one_letter_code
_entity_poly.pdbx_strand_id
1 'polypeptide(L)'
;MDPITRPVASSSFHRSAAKHLHRAVTSAQRNGVSRRCLLTLLTSTAAIPPGGSESRKALLQEYLKKSEENKEKNDKERLDDYYKRNYKDYFGLIEGPAREKKEEERTESEKRILEWLDKNK
;
A
#
# COMPACT_ATOMS: atom_id res chain seq x y z
N MET A 1 6.34 -1.04 -34.16
CA MET A 1 5.89 -0.15 -33.07
C MET A 1 6.53 -0.69 -31.81
N ASP A 2 7.72 -0.19 -31.49
CA ASP A 2 8.57 -0.74 -30.44
C ASP A 2 8.25 -0.07 -29.10
N PRO A 3 8.10 -0.82 -27.99
CA PRO A 3 7.83 -0.21 -26.69
C PRO A 3 9.12 0.41 -26.13
N ILE A 4 9.09 1.74 -25.96
CA ILE A 4 10.11 2.52 -25.26
C ILE A 4 10.14 2.07 -23.79
N THR A 5 11.06 1.16 -23.49
CA THR A 5 11.35 0.74 -22.12
C THR A 5 12.15 1.86 -21.46
N ARG A 6 11.49 2.69 -20.65
CA ARG A 6 12.18 3.68 -19.82
C ARG A 6 12.95 2.95 -18.72
N PRO A 7 14.26 3.16 -18.53
CA PRO A 7 14.97 2.62 -17.39
C PRO A 7 14.46 3.31 -16.13
N VAL A 8 13.87 2.54 -15.21
CA VAL A 8 13.67 2.96 -13.83
C VAL A 8 15.04 3.29 -13.26
N ALA A 9 15.26 4.56 -12.94
CA ALA A 9 16.42 5.00 -12.16
C ALA A 9 16.36 4.33 -10.78
N SER A 10 16.86 3.10 -10.70
CA SER A 10 17.12 2.41 -9.45
C SER A 10 18.23 3.19 -8.75
N SER A 11 17.83 4.05 -7.81
CA SER A 11 18.80 4.73 -6.96
C SER A 11 19.67 3.67 -6.28
N SER A 12 20.99 3.87 -6.30
CA SER A 12 21.98 2.95 -5.74
C SER A 12 21.73 2.64 -4.26
N PHE A 13 21.03 3.54 -3.55
CA PHE A 13 20.57 3.37 -2.17
C PHE A 13 19.57 2.20 -2.01
N HIS A 14 18.61 2.04 -2.92
CA HIS A 14 17.65 0.93 -2.85
C HIS A 14 18.32 -0.44 -3.11
N ARG A 15 19.29 -0.49 -4.03
CA ARG A 15 20.04 -1.73 -4.32
C ARG A 15 20.90 -2.16 -3.14
N SER A 16 21.47 -1.23 -2.39
CA SER A 16 22.26 -1.53 -1.19
C SER A 16 21.37 -2.09 -0.07
N ALA A 17 20.27 -1.41 0.25
CA ALA A 17 19.31 -1.85 1.27
C ALA A 17 18.74 -3.25 0.96
N ALA A 18 18.40 -3.52 -0.29
CA ALA A 18 17.89 -4.83 -0.72
C ALA A 18 18.90 -5.97 -0.49
N LYS A 19 20.20 -5.74 -0.70
CA LYS A 19 21.26 -6.74 -0.45
C LYS A 19 21.42 -7.04 1.04
N HIS A 20 21.37 -6.01 1.89
CA HIS A 20 21.45 -6.17 3.34
C HIS A 20 20.25 -6.93 3.90
N LEU A 21 19.05 -6.64 3.41
CA LEU A 21 17.83 -7.35 3.77
C LEU A 21 17.86 -8.82 3.31
N HIS A 22 18.32 -9.09 2.09
CA HIS A 22 18.48 -10.46 1.60
C HIS A 22 19.43 -11.29 2.48
N ARG A 23 20.53 -10.68 2.93
CA ARG A 23 21.53 -11.31 3.81
C ARG A 23 20.97 -11.59 5.21
N ALA A 24 20.18 -10.67 5.75
CA ALA A 24 19.52 -10.84 7.04
C ALA A 24 18.47 -11.97 6.99
N VAL A 25 17.69 -12.04 5.90
CA VAL A 25 16.68 -13.09 5.70
C VAL A 25 17.32 -14.47 5.53
N THR A 26 18.40 -14.59 4.76
CA THR A 26 19.12 -15.88 4.58
C THR A 26 19.79 -16.35 5.87
N SER A 27 20.36 -15.42 6.66
CA SER A 27 20.92 -15.74 7.98
C SER A 27 19.85 -16.23 8.96
N ALA A 28 18.71 -15.54 9.02
CA ALA A 28 17.60 -15.90 9.90
C ALA A 28 16.98 -17.26 9.53
N GLN A 29 16.87 -17.56 8.23
CA GLN A 29 16.36 -18.84 7.75
C GLN A 29 17.27 -20.03 8.12
N ARG A 30 18.59 -19.82 8.15
CA ARG A 30 19.58 -20.83 8.60
C ARG A 30 19.48 -21.12 10.10
N ASN A 31 19.02 -20.16 10.89
CA ASN A 31 18.92 -20.27 12.36
C ASN A 31 17.52 -20.71 12.83
N GLY A 32 16.66 -21.19 11.93
CA GLY A 32 15.32 -21.67 12.29
C GLY A 32 14.34 -20.57 12.74
N VAL A 33 14.65 -19.30 12.46
CA VAL A 33 13.81 -18.16 12.86
C VAL A 33 12.62 -18.07 11.91
N SER A 34 11.43 -18.39 12.42
CA SER A 34 10.16 -18.29 11.67
C SER A 34 9.99 -16.88 11.10
N ARG A 35 9.39 -16.74 9.90
CA ARG A 35 9.13 -15.43 9.26
C ARG A 35 8.38 -14.45 10.17
N ARG A 36 7.57 -14.96 11.12
CA ARG A 36 6.87 -14.16 12.13
C ARG A 36 7.80 -13.55 13.20
N CYS A 37 8.98 -14.14 13.39
CA CYS A 37 9.98 -13.67 14.35
C CYS A 37 10.88 -12.56 13.76
N LEU A 38 11.00 -12.48 12.43
CA LEU A 38 11.66 -11.34 11.78
C LEU A 38 10.88 -10.02 11.96
N LEU A 39 9.54 -10.08 11.91
CA LEU A 39 8.69 -8.92 12.15
C LEU A 39 8.77 -8.40 13.60
N THR A 40 9.02 -9.29 14.57
CA THR A 40 9.21 -8.90 15.99
C THR A 40 10.62 -8.40 16.31
N LEU A 41 11.63 -8.71 15.48
CA LEU A 41 12.95 -8.09 15.59
C LEU A 41 12.94 -6.61 15.13
N LEU A 42 12.09 -6.26 14.16
CA LEU A 42 11.97 -4.89 13.63
C LEU A 42 11.26 -3.92 14.59
N THR A 43 10.52 -4.41 15.59
CA THR A 43 9.86 -3.56 16.59
C THR A 43 10.76 -3.18 17.77
N SER A 44 11.99 -3.70 17.83
CA SER A 44 12.93 -3.47 18.94
C SER A 44 14.00 -2.42 18.62
N THR A 45 13.61 -1.17 18.33
CA THR A 45 14.45 0.03 18.60
C THR A 45 13.59 1.30 18.52
N ALA A 46 12.78 1.55 19.56
CA ALA A 46 12.25 2.89 19.86
C ALA A 46 12.85 3.47 21.15
N ALA A 47 13.99 2.93 21.61
CA ALA A 47 14.81 3.64 22.58
C ALA A 47 15.59 4.73 21.81
N ILE A 48 14.95 5.90 21.66
CA ILE A 48 15.63 7.12 21.22
C ILE A 48 16.68 7.41 22.29
N PRO A 49 17.99 7.29 22.01
CA PRO A 49 18.98 7.78 22.96
C PRO A 49 18.70 9.27 23.18
N PRO A 50 18.73 9.78 24.42
CA PRO A 50 18.39 11.17 24.75
C PRO A 50 19.25 12.24 24.03
N GLY A 51 20.25 11.83 23.23
CA GLY A 51 21.11 12.67 22.40
C GLY A 51 20.89 12.51 20.89
N GLY A 52 19.65 12.32 20.41
CA GLY A 52 19.35 12.48 18.98
C GLY A 52 19.77 13.87 18.50
N SER A 53 20.67 13.96 17.51
CA SER A 53 21.16 15.24 16.97
C SER A 53 19.99 16.16 16.64
N GLU A 54 20.09 17.45 16.95
CA GLU A 54 19.01 18.44 16.74
C GLU A 54 18.45 18.40 15.30
N SER A 55 19.30 18.10 14.31
CA SER A 55 18.89 17.85 12.91
C SER A 55 17.87 16.70 12.76
N ARG A 56 18.00 15.59 13.50
CA ARG A 56 17.04 14.48 13.47
C ARG A 56 15.72 14.86 14.14
N LYS A 57 15.77 15.63 15.23
CA LYS A 57 14.56 16.13 15.91
C LYS A 57 13.80 17.10 15.00
N ALA A 58 14.51 18.01 14.33
CA ALA A 58 13.93 18.95 13.37
C ALA A 58 13.23 18.22 12.20
N LEU A 59 13.89 17.22 11.63
CA LEU A 59 13.33 16.39 10.55
C LEU A 59 12.08 15.59 10.99
N LEU A 60 12.06 15.07 12.23
CA LEU A 60 10.86 14.43 12.77
C LEU A 60 9.71 15.43 12.95
N GLN A 61 10.01 16.63 13.42
CA GLN A 61 9.02 17.69 13.59
C GLN A 61 8.41 18.12 12.24
N GLU A 62 9.22 18.20 11.18
CA GLU A 62 8.73 18.46 9.82
C GLU A 62 7.76 17.37 9.33
N TYR A 63 8.08 16.09 9.57
CA TYR A 63 7.19 15.00 9.18
C TYR A 63 5.90 14.98 10.00
N LEU A 64 5.96 15.28 11.30
CA LEU A 64 4.76 15.40 12.14
C LEU A 64 3.85 16.53 11.63
N LYS A 65 4.42 17.71 11.38
CA LYS A 65 3.68 18.85 10.82
C LYS A 65 3.03 18.48 9.49
N LYS A 66 3.78 17.84 8.57
CA LYS A 66 3.23 17.39 7.28
C LYS A 66 2.12 16.35 7.45
N SER A 67 2.23 15.46 8.45
CA SER A 67 1.20 14.46 8.73
C SER A 67 -0.07 15.08 9.28
N GLU A 68 0.03 16.12 10.10
CA GLU A 68 -1.11 16.86 10.63
C GLU A 68 -1.81 17.67 9.52
N GLU A 69 -1.05 18.42 8.72
CA GLU A 69 -1.57 19.22 7.61
C GLU A 69 -2.29 18.37 6.55
N ASN A 70 -1.81 17.17 6.28
CA ASN A 70 -2.40 16.28 5.28
C ASN A 70 -3.38 15.25 5.87
N LYS A 71 -3.67 15.31 7.18
CA LYS A 71 -4.45 14.27 7.87
C LYS A 71 -5.80 14.03 7.20
N GLU A 72 -6.57 15.07 6.97
CA GLU A 72 -7.91 14.96 6.40
C GLU A 72 -7.89 14.38 4.98
N LYS A 73 -6.93 14.82 4.16
CA LYS A 73 -6.73 14.30 2.81
C LYS A 73 -6.37 12.81 2.85
N ASN A 74 -5.40 12.45 3.68
CA ASN A 74 -4.94 11.07 3.82
C ASN A 74 -6.04 10.16 4.38
N ASP A 75 -6.82 10.62 5.36
CA ASP A 75 -7.92 9.84 5.93
C ASP A 75 -9.05 9.65 4.91
N LYS A 76 -9.35 10.66 4.09
CA LYS A 76 -10.30 10.54 2.98
C LYS A 76 -9.83 9.53 1.94
N GLU A 77 -8.57 9.60 1.51
CA GLU A 77 -7.98 8.65 0.55
C GLU A 77 -8.00 7.22 1.12
N ARG A 78 -7.66 7.05 2.40
CA ARG A 78 -7.73 5.73 3.09
C ARG A 78 -9.15 5.17 3.12
N LEU A 79 -10.15 6.01 3.37
CA LEU A 79 -11.56 5.62 3.36
C LEU A 79 -12.03 5.23 1.96
N ASP A 80 -11.69 6.04 0.95
CA ASP A 80 -12.04 5.77 -0.44
C ASP A 80 -11.41 4.46 -0.94
N ASP A 81 -10.13 4.22 -0.64
CA ASP A 81 -9.44 2.97 -0.95
C ASP A 81 -10.07 1.77 -0.22
N TYR A 82 -10.46 1.95 1.04
CA TYR A 82 -11.16 0.92 1.81
C TYR A 82 -12.50 0.56 1.16
N TYR A 83 -13.30 1.56 0.78
CA TYR A 83 -14.58 1.33 0.11
C TYR A 83 -14.39 0.70 -1.25
N LYS A 84 -13.43 1.18 -2.05
CA LYS A 84 -13.09 0.60 -3.35
C LYS A 84 -12.78 -0.88 -3.23
N ARG A 85 -11.86 -1.26 -2.33
CA ARG A 85 -11.47 -2.67 -2.16
C ARG A 85 -12.64 -3.53 -1.68
N ASN A 86 -13.40 -3.08 -0.70
CA ASN A 86 -14.49 -3.89 -0.16
C ASN A 86 -15.65 -4.03 -1.16
N TYR A 87 -16.09 -2.92 -1.75
CA TYR A 87 -17.21 -2.96 -2.69
C TYR A 87 -16.86 -3.61 -4.01
N LYS A 88 -15.60 -3.58 -4.45
CA LYS A 88 -15.15 -4.30 -5.66
C LYS A 88 -15.42 -5.79 -5.56
N ASP A 89 -15.16 -6.41 -4.40
CA ASP A 89 -15.39 -7.85 -4.22
C ASP A 89 -16.89 -8.19 -4.19
N TYR A 90 -17.70 -7.40 -3.46
CA TYR A 90 -19.15 -7.60 -3.41
C TYR A 90 -19.83 -7.39 -4.76
N PHE A 91 -19.46 -6.33 -5.47
CA PHE A 91 -20.02 -6.02 -6.78
C PHE A 91 -19.46 -6.92 -7.87
N GLY A 92 -18.23 -7.41 -7.76
CA GLY A 92 -17.65 -8.40 -8.66
C GLY A 92 -18.45 -9.72 -8.70
N LEU A 93 -19.04 -10.13 -7.57
CA LEU A 93 -19.95 -11.29 -7.55
C LEU A 93 -21.24 -11.02 -8.35
N ILE A 94 -21.74 -9.79 -8.32
CA ILE A 94 -22.94 -9.36 -9.04
C ILE A 94 -22.63 -9.07 -10.52
N GLU A 95 -21.39 -8.71 -10.84
CA GLU A 95 -20.94 -8.32 -12.18
C GLU A 95 -21.27 -9.37 -13.24
N GLY A 96 -20.97 -10.65 -12.97
CA GLY A 96 -21.23 -11.75 -13.92
C GLY A 96 -22.72 -11.86 -14.29
N PRO A 97 -23.60 -12.16 -13.31
CA PRO A 97 -25.04 -12.25 -13.55
C PRO A 97 -25.65 -10.97 -14.12
N ALA A 98 -25.20 -9.79 -13.67
CA ALA A 98 -25.72 -8.52 -14.16
C ALA A 98 -25.30 -8.25 -15.61
N ARG A 99 -24.08 -8.61 -16.02
CA ARG A 99 -23.62 -8.43 -17.41
C ARG A 99 -24.26 -9.40 -18.39
N GLU A 100 -24.63 -10.61 -17.95
CA GLU A 100 -25.34 -11.60 -18.77
C GLU A 100 -26.78 -11.18 -19.09
N LYS A 101 -27.44 -10.44 -18.20
CA LYS A 101 -28.76 -9.87 -18.45
C LYS A 101 -28.71 -8.84 -19.58
N LYS A 102 -29.75 -8.84 -20.42
CA LYS A 102 -29.98 -7.79 -21.41
C LYS A 102 -30.18 -6.46 -20.71
N GLU A 103 -29.71 -5.37 -21.34
CA GLU A 103 -29.72 -4.03 -20.74
C GLU A 103 -31.11 -3.55 -20.29
N GLU A 104 -32.14 -3.97 -21.00
CA GLU A 104 -33.56 -3.68 -20.73
C GLU A 104 -34.11 -4.44 -19.50
N GLU A 105 -33.50 -5.57 -19.13
CA GLU A 105 -33.89 -6.41 -17.99
C GLU A 105 -33.10 -6.09 -16.72
N ARG A 106 -32.09 -5.20 -16.81
CA ARG A 106 -31.28 -4.79 -15.65
C ARG A 106 -32.05 -3.84 -14.75
N THR A 107 -32.04 -4.15 -13.46
CA THR A 107 -32.53 -3.22 -12.43
C THR A 107 -31.67 -1.97 -12.36
N GLU A 108 -32.25 -0.85 -11.91
CA GLU A 108 -31.53 0.40 -11.74
C GLU A 108 -30.32 0.26 -10.81
N SER A 109 -30.39 -0.62 -9.80
CA SER A 109 -29.26 -0.96 -8.94
C SER A 109 -28.14 -1.67 -9.68
N GLU A 110 -28.45 -2.64 -10.56
CA GLU A 110 -27.43 -3.36 -11.34
C GLU A 110 -26.72 -2.43 -12.32
N LYS A 111 -27.45 -1.50 -12.96
CA LYS A 111 -26.85 -0.48 -13.83
C LYS A 111 -25.86 0.40 -13.05
N ARG A 112 -26.26 0.90 -11.89
CA ARG A 112 -25.39 1.73 -11.01
C ARG A 112 -24.16 0.95 -10.52
N ILE A 113 -24.32 -0.33 -10.20
CA ILE A 113 -23.21 -1.19 -9.77
C ILE A 113 -22.22 -1.37 -10.92
N LEU A 114 -22.69 -1.65 -12.14
CA LEU A 114 -21.82 -1.81 -13.31
C LEU A 114 -21.09 -0.50 -13.64
N GLU A 115 -21.78 0.63 -13.61
CA GLU A 115 -21.13 1.94 -13.78
C GLU A 115 -20.05 2.20 -12.73
N TRP A 116 -20.32 1.85 -11.46
CA TRP A 116 -19.35 2.02 -10.40
C TRP A 116 -18.14 1.10 -10.60
N LEU A 117 -18.36 -0.16 -10.99
CA LEU A 117 -17.28 -1.10 -11.30
C LEU A 117 -16.43 -0.61 -12.48
N ASP A 118 -17.05 -0.08 -13.53
CA ASP A 118 -16.34 0.43 -14.70
C ASP A 118 -15.53 1.69 -14.38
N LYS A 119 -16.03 2.55 -13.48
CA LYS A 119 -15.32 3.75 -12.98
C LYS A 119 -14.18 3.41 -12.01
N ASN A 120 -14.22 2.26 -11.33
CA ASN A 120 -13.27 1.88 -10.26
C ASN A 120 -12.48 0.58 -10.57
N LYS A 121 -12.37 0.22 -11.85
CA LYS A 121 -11.75 -1.05 -12.29
C LYS A 121 -10.23 -1.06 -12.14
#